data_AF-A0A6V8L1M7-F1
#
_entry.id   AF-A0A6V8L1M7-F1
#
_cell.length_a   1.000
_cell.length_b   1.000
_cell.length_c   1.000
_cell.angle_alpha   90.00
_cell.angle_beta   90.00
_cell.angle_gamma   90.00
#
_symmetry.space_group_name_H-M   'P 1'
#
loop_
_entity.id
_entity.type
_entity.pdbx_description
1 polymer ?
#
loop_
_entity_poly.entity_id
_entity_poly.type
_entity_poly.pdbx_seq_one_letter_code
_entity_poly.pdbx_strand_id
1 'polypeptide(L)'
;MRDRYFDALRAAAIGRVMLYHMFPAAWLGFVFPAMGVMFALGGSLMALSLDRSGGAPDRVLVQRLRRLLPAVWAFGAIMVPAMFWFGWPDPPTWSRLLLWIVPVAEPPGSAWAAPATEVLWYLVTYLWLVLLSPVLLWTYRRWPLRTALLPLALVFVVGDSSVLTDLATFGACWIVGFAHRDGALRRMAAPLLFAIAAACLVSGGGWALTHPGDDGYDLSTIPIAQALYSLGFVLIALRLSPRMDWLARLRPLDRLVSIVNARAVTIYLWHNPAIAACFVVGDVFGAWRLGTVGYLLVAVALVTAPVAVLGWVEDVAARRPTRLRPG
;
A
#
# COMPACT_ATOMS: atom_id res chain seq x y z
N MET A 1 21.17 1.06 -10.14
CA MET A 1 20.44 2.31 -10.38
C MET A 1 19.07 2.23 -9.73
N ARG A 2 18.61 3.34 -9.15
CA ARG A 2 17.30 3.47 -8.51
C ARG A 2 16.27 3.67 -9.63
N ASP A 3 15.23 2.85 -9.65
CA ASP A 3 14.23 2.89 -10.72
C ASP A 3 13.25 4.04 -10.47
N ARG A 4 13.43 5.15 -11.20
CA ARG A 4 12.61 6.36 -11.03
C ARG A 4 11.15 6.14 -11.40
N TYR A 5 10.86 5.19 -12.29
CA TYR A 5 9.49 4.84 -12.63
C TYR A 5 8.78 4.16 -11.45
N PHE A 6 9.47 3.26 -10.75
CA PHE A 6 8.95 2.64 -9.53
C PHE A 6 8.69 3.65 -8.42
N ASP A 7 9.62 4.60 -8.23
CA ASP A 7 9.47 5.66 -7.24
C ASP A 7 8.28 6.59 -7.60
N ALA A 8 8.08 6.89 -8.89
CA ALA A 8 6.92 7.66 -9.36
C ALA A 8 5.59 6.92 -9.16
N LEU A 9 5.53 5.62 -9.50
CA LEU A 9 4.33 4.80 -9.28
C LEU A 9 3.95 4.71 -7.80
N ARG A 10 4.94 4.55 -6.90
CA ARG A 10 4.68 4.54 -5.46
C ARG A 10 4.17 5.89 -4.97
N ALA A 11 4.77 6.99 -5.44
CA ALA A 11 4.30 8.33 -5.08
C ALA A 11 2.88 8.60 -5.59
N ALA A 12 2.58 8.19 -6.83
CA ALA A 12 1.24 8.27 -7.41
C ALA A 12 0.23 7.42 -6.61
N ALA A 13 0.61 6.21 -6.17
CA ALA A 13 -0.23 5.37 -5.33
C ALA A 13 -0.57 6.02 -3.99
N ILE A 14 0.42 6.59 -3.30
CA ILE A 14 0.20 7.30 -2.03
C ILE A 14 -0.70 8.52 -2.23
N GLY A 15 -0.43 9.32 -3.26
CA GLY A 15 -1.27 10.48 -3.60
C GLY A 15 -2.71 10.08 -3.92
N ARG A 16 -2.90 8.99 -4.69
CA ARG A 16 -4.21 8.44 -5.01
C ARG A 16 -4.94 7.97 -3.75
N VAL A 17 -4.29 7.23 -2.86
CA VAL A 17 -4.91 6.77 -1.59
C VAL A 17 -5.39 7.96 -0.76
N MET A 18 -4.57 9.00 -0.66
CA MET A 18 -4.96 10.23 0.03
C MET A 18 -6.15 10.93 -0.63
N LEU A 19 -6.17 11.01 -1.97
CA LEU A 19 -7.31 11.57 -2.71
C LEU A 19 -8.58 10.74 -2.55
N TYR A 20 -8.48 9.41 -2.50
CA TYR A 20 -9.61 8.51 -2.30
C TYR A 20 -10.26 8.72 -0.92
N HIS A 21 -9.49 8.82 0.15
CA HIS A 21 -10.07 9.07 1.48
C HIS A 21 -10.56 10.51 1.67
N MET A 22 -10.04 11.46 0.89
CA MET A 22 -10.55 12.83 0.88
C MET A 22 -11.85 12.96 0.07
N PHE A 23 -11.90 12.28 -1.07
CA PHE A 23 -13.00 12.27 -2.03
C PHE A 23 -13.29 10.82 -2.37
N PRO A 24 -14.20 10.14 -1.63
CA PRO A 24 -14.48 8.71 -1.78
C PRO A 24 -15.20 8.44 -3.11
N ALA A 25 -14.41 8.51 -4.17
CA ALA A 25 -14.84 8.41 -5.54
C ALA A 25 -14.44 7.03 -6.05
N ALA A 26 -15.40 6.11 -6.05
CA ALA A 26 -15.24 4.71 -6.44
C ALA A 26 -14.48 4.51 -7.77
N TRP A 27 -14.65 5.43 -8.73
CA TRP A 27 -13.98 5.38 -10.04
C TRP A 27 -12.44 5.49 -9.95
N LEU A 28 -11.89 6.08 -8.88
CA LEU A 28 -10.44 6.11 -8.63
C LEU A 28 -9.88 4.69 -8.46
N GLY A 29 -10.72 3.75 -7.98
CA GLY A 29 -10.56 2.29 -8.04
C GLY A 29 -10.01 1.82 -9.37
N PHE A 30 -10.78 2.12 -10.41
CA PHE A 30 -10.61 1.59 -11.76
C PHE A 30 -9.55 2.34 -12.57
N VAL A 31 -9.33 3.62 -12.28
CA VAL A 31 -8.30 4.41 -13.00
C VAL A 31 -6.90 4.03 -12.55
N PHE A 32 -6.70 3.83 -11.25
CA PHE A 32 -5.39 3.50 -10.69
C PHE A 32 -5.57 2.64 -9.43
N PRO A 33 -5.51 1.29 -9.54
CA PRO A 33 -5.63 0.38 -8.40
C PRO A 33 -4.35 0.44 -7.54
N ALA A 34 -4.26 1.47 -6.70
CA ALA A 34 -3.06 1.84 -5.96
C ALA A 34 -2.49 0.70 -5.11
N MET A 35 -3.35 -0.05 -4.42
CA MET A 35 -2.92 -1.15 -3.55
C MET A 35 -2.27 -2.29 -4.33
N GLY A 36 -2.90 -2.73 -5.42
CA GLY A 36 -2.33 -3.74 -6.32
C GLY A 36 -0.96 -3.32 -6.87
N VAL A 37 -0.84 -2.06 -7.29
CA VAL A 37 0.44 -1.49 -7.74
C VAL A 37 1.48 -1.53 -6.61
N MET A 38 1.15 -1.06 -5.41
CA MET A 38 2.08 -1.05 -4.27
C MET A 38 2.57 -2.46 -3.92
N PHE A 39 1.68 -3.46 -3.90
CA PHE A 39 2.08 -4.85 -3.66
C PHE A 39 2.96 -5.41 -4.77
N ALA A 40 2.67 -5.12 -6.04
CA ALA A 40 3.51 -5.57 -7.14
C ALA A 40 4.92 -4.95 -7.12
N LEU A 41 5.02 -3.66 -6.82
CA LEU A 41 6.30 -2.98 -6.63
C LEU A 41 7.05 -3.57 -5.42
N GLY A 42 6.31 -3.86 -4.33
CA GLY A 42 6.82 -4.53 -3.13
C GLY A 42 7.44 -5.89 -3.43
N GLY A 43 6.71 -6.76 -4.14
CA GLY A 43 7.18 -8.07 -4.58
C GLY A 43 8.43 -7.97 -5.44
N SER A 44 8.46 -7.06 -6.42
CA SER A 44 9.63 -6.88 -7.28
C SER A 44 10.90 -6.46 -6.52
N LEU A 45 10.75 -5.56 -5.54
CA LEU A 45 11.84 -5.14 -4.67
C LEU A 45 12.23 -6.22 -3.67
N MET A 46 11.29 -7.06 -3.24
CA MET A 46 11.56 -8.17 -2.34
C MET A 46 12.37 -9.27 -3.04
N ALA A 47 11.97 -9.68 -4.26
CA ALA A 47 12.76 -10.60 -5.08
C ALA A 47 14.20 -10.07 -5.27
N LEU A 48 14.35 -8.79 -5.60
CA LEU A 48 15.67 -8.16 -5.70
C LEU A 48 16.49 -8.25 -4.41
N SER A 49 15.86 -8.03 -3.25
CA SER A 49 16.55 -8.12 -1.97
C SER A 49 16.97 -9.54 -1.63
N LEU A 50 16.11 -10.53 -1.90
CA LEU A 50 16.40 -11.95 -1.68
C LEU A 50 17.52 -12.45 -2.60
N ASP A 51 17.51 -12.06 -3.88
CA ASP A 51 18.57 -12.44 -4.81
C ASP A 51 19.93 -11.86 -4.43
N ARG A 52 19.95 -10.63 -3.90
CA ARG A 52 21.18 -9.98 -3.45
C ARG A 52 21.69 -10.49 -2.10
N SER A 53 20.87 -11.16 -1.30
CA SER A 53 21.28 -11.60 0.04
C SER A 53 22.09 -12.89 0.04
N GLY A 54 22.26 -13.54 -1.12
CA GLY A 54 23.15 -14.70 -1.26
C GLY A 54 22.73 -15.91 -0.42
N GLY A 55 21.42 -16.10 -0.19
CA GLY A 55 20.90 -17.23 0.59
C GLY A 55 20.67 -16.94 2.08
N ALA A 56 20.74 -15.68 2.51
CA ALA A 56 20.35 -15.24 3.85
C ALA A 56 18.97 -14.54 3.83
N PRO A 57 17.84 -15.28 3.77
CA PRO A 57 16.51 -14.69 3.74
C PRO A 57 16.15 -14.00 5.06
N ASP A 58 16.57 -14.57 6.19
CA ASP A 58 16.42 -14.04 7.55
C ASP A 58 16.90 -12.58 7.65
N ARG A 59 18.09 -12.28 7.10
CA ARG A 59 18.64 -10.92 7.09
C ARG A 59 17.77 -9.94 6.31
N VAL A 60 17.19 -10.38 5.19
CA VAL A 60 16.27 -9.56 4.38
C VAL A 60 14.98 -9.30 5.14
N LEU A 61 14.39 -10.33 5.75
CA LEU A 61 13.18 -10.22 6.54
C LEU A 61 13.37 -9.25 7.71
N VAL A 62 14.43 -9.43 8.50
CA VAL A 62 14.76 -8.53 9.61
C VAL A 62 14.98 -7.09 9.12
N GLN A 63 15.60 -6.89 7.96
CA GLN A 63 15.75 -5.55 7.39
C GLN A 63 14.42 -4.92 6.96
N ARG A 64 13.48 -5.71 6.43
CA ARG A 64 12.14 -5.23 6.04
C ARG A 64 11.30 -4.91 7.26
N LEU A 65 11.28 -5.80 8.25
CA LEU A 65 10.62 -5.61 9.55
C LEU A 65 11.12 -4.33 10.24
N ARG A 66 12.44 -4.14 10.32
CA ARG A 66 13.04 -2.95 10.92
C ARG A 66 12.67 -1.66 10.19
N ARG A 67 12.40 -1.70 8.88
CA ARG A 67 11.98 -0.53 8.11
C ARG A 67 10.50 -0.19 8.29
N LEU A 68 9.69 -1.14 8.76
CA LEU A 68 8.25 -1.02 8.88
C LEU A 68 7.81 -0.80 10.32
N LEU A 69 8.19 -1.72 11.21
CA LEU A 69 7.67 -1.80 12.57
C LEU A 69 7.92 -0.55 13.42
N PRO A 70 9.09 0.13 13.38
CA PRO A 70 9.29 1.33 14.19
C PRO A 70 8.27 2.44 13.91
N ALA A 71 7.84 2.62 12.66
CA ALA A 71 6.82 3.60 12.32
C ALA A 71 5.44 3.19 12.86
N VAL A 72 5.11 1.90 12.81
CA VAL A 72 3.88 1.34 13.41
C VAL A 72 3.90 1.51 14.93
N TRP A 73 5.03 1.26 15.58
CA TRP A 73 5.18 1.44 17.02
C TRP A 73 5.05 2.90 17.44
N ALA A 74 5.65 3.83 16.68
CA ALA A 74 5.49 5.26 16.93
C ALA A 74 4.02 5.70 16.76
N PHE A 75 3.33 5.18 15.74
CA PHE A 75 1.91 5.43 15.53
C PHE A 75 1.06 4.84 16.67
N GLY A 76 1.27 3.58 17.03
CA GLY A 76 0.56 2.91 18.13
C GLY A 76 0.81 3.56 19.49
N ALA A 77 2.04 4.03 19.76
CA ALA A 77 2.38 4.75 20.98
C ALA A 77 1.60 6.06 21.16
N ILE A 78 1.07 6.64 20.08
CA ILE A 78 0.23 7.84 20.12
C ILE A 78 -1.26 7.46 20.06
N MET A 79 -1.64 6.61 19.10
CA MET A 79 -3.03 6.25 18.86
C MET A 79 -3.63 5.41 19.99
N VAL A 80 -2.89 4.47 20.58
CA VAL A 80 -3.42 3.61 21.66
C VAL A 80 -3.79 4.44 22.89
N PRO A 81 -2.92 5.30 23.44
CA PRO A 81 -3.31 6.18 24.54
C PRO A 81 -4.43 7.15 24.16
N ALA A 82 -4.42 7.70 22.93
CA ALA A 82 -5.49 8.58 22.46
C ALA A 82 -6.85 7.87 22.46
N MET A 83 -6.92 6.61 22.02
CA MET A 83 -8.16 5.82 22.05
C MET A 83 -8.69 5.63 23.47
N PHE A 84 -7.81 5.41 24.46
CA PHE A 84 -8.23 5.34 25.86
C PHE A 84 -8.71 6.70 26.38
N TRP A 85 -8.04 7.79 25.99
CA TRP A 85 -8.40 9.14 26.41
C TRP A 85 -9.76 9.60 25.88
N PHE A 86 -10.05 9.35 24.59
CA PHE A 86 -11.31 9.71 23.96
C PHE A 86 -12.45 8.71 24.21
N GLY A 87 -12.18 7.66 25.01
CA GLY A 87 -13.13 6.63 25.37
C GLY A 87 -13.08 5.43 24.43
N TRP A 88 -12.82 4.27 25.02
CA TRP A 88 -12.91 2.96 24.36
C TRP A 88 -13.92 2.11 25.14
N PRO A 89 -15.22 2.13 24.77
CA PRO A 89 -16.29 1.51 25.56
C PRO A 89 -16.04 0.03 25.86
N ASP A 90 -15.51 -0.71 24.89
CA ASP A 90 -15.13 -2.12 25.01
C ASP A 90 -13.64 -2.31 24.69
N PRO A 91 -12.74 -2.06 25.67
CA PRO A 91 -11.31 -2.16 25.41
C PRO A 91 -10.91 -3.62 25.15
N PRO A 92 -10.02 -3.86 24.19
CA PRO A 92 -9.60 -5.20 23.83
C PRO A 92 -8.80 -5.84 24.97
N THR A 93 -8.73 -7.16 24.98
CA THR A 93 -7.82 -7.88 25.87
C THR A 93 -6.37 -7.43 25.65
N TRP A 94 -5.56 -7.40 26.72
CA TRP A 94 -4.15 -7.02 26.63
C TRP A 94 -3.37 -7.83 25.57
N SER A 95 -3.77 -9.09 25.36
CA SER A 95 -3.21 -9.96 24.33
C SER A 95 -3.46 -9.46 22.91
N ARG A 96 -4.64 -8.87 22.64
CA ARG A 96 -4.94 -8.23 21.36
C ARG A 96 -4.19 -6.93 21.16
N LEU A 97 -3.84 -6.21 22.24
CA LEU A 97 -2.97 -5.03 22.13
C LEU A 97 -1.55 -5.39 21.66
N LEU A 98 -1.09 -6.63 21.83
CA LEU A 98 0.20 -7.08 21.27
C LEU A 98 0.24 -7.01 19.73
N LEU A 99 -0.91 -6.95 19.06
CA LEU A 99 -0.98 -6.75 17.60
C LEU A 99 -0.40 -5.39 17.19
N TRP A 100 -0.38 -4.39 18.06
CA TRP A 100 0.32 -3.13 17.82
C TRP A 100 1.85 -3.27 17.82
N ILE A 101 2.39 -4.33 18.44
CA ILE A 101 3.82 -4.64 18.45
C ILE A 101 4.16 -5.51 17.22
N VAL A 102 3.40 -6.59 17.00
CA VAL A 102 3.58 -7.49 15.87
C VAL A 102 2.23 -7.68 15.15
N PRO A 103 1.98 -6.92 14.06
CA PRO A 103 0.67 -6.87 13.41
C PRO A 103 0.44 -8.08 12.49
N VAL A 104 0.33 -9.28 13.08
CA VAL A 104 -0.06 -10.52 12.36
C VAL A 104 -1.54 -10.55 12.00
N ALA A 105 -2.34 -9.72 12.66
CA ALA A 105 -3.71 -9.41 12.35
C ALA A 105 -3.91 -7.90 12.55
N GLU A 106 -5.03 -7.36 12.07
CA GLU A 106 -5.38 -5.96 12.23
C GLU A 106 -5.40 -5.57 13.72
N PRO A 107 -4.59 -4.60 14.14
CA PRO A 107 -4.59 -4.13 15.52
C PRO A 107 -5.97 -3.56 15.89
N PRO A 108 -6.47 -3.83 17.11
CA PRO A 108 -7.79 -3.35 17.51
C PRO A 108 -7.80 -1.82 17.59
N GLY A 109 -8.94 -1.23 17.22
CA GLY A 109 -9.22 0.21 17.32
C GLY A 109 -10.57 0.51 17.98
N SER A 110 -10.69 1.68 18.60
CA SER A 110 -11.98 2.21 19.05
C SER A 110 -12.73 2.86 17.88
N ALA A 111 -14.05 3.04 18.01
CA ALA A 111 -14.86 3.70 16.97
C ALA A 111 -14.35 5.11 16.64
N TRP A 112 -13.85 5.84 17.64
CA TRP A 112 -13.25 7.17 17.45
C TRP A 112 -12.00 7.12 16.55
N ALA A 113 -11.21 6.05 16.66
CA ALA A 113 -10.00 5.85 15.88
C ALA A 113 -10.23 5.05 14.59
N ALA A 114 -11.47 4.84 14.15
CA ALA A 114 -11.76 4.11 12.92
C ALA A 114 -10.94 4.61 11.70
N PRO A 115 -10.80 5.92 11.44
CA PRO A 115 -9.95 6.42 10.35
C PRO A 115 -8.46 6.06 10.52
N ALA A 116 -7.99 5.89 11.76
CA ALA A 116 -6.61 5.54 12.07
C ALA A 116 -6.33 4.05 11.90
N THR A 117 -7.29 3.19 12.24
CA THR A 117 -7.12 1.73 12.18
C THR A 117 -7.49 1.13 10.83
N GLU A 118 -8.37 1.77 10.06
CA GLU A 118 -8.77 1.34 8.71
C GLU A 118 -7.58 1.10 7.79
N VAL A 119 -6.52 1.90 7.90
CA VAL A 119 -5.35 1.78 7.02
C VAL A 119 -4.39 0.64 7.41
N LEU A 120 -4.59 -0.01 8.57
CA LEU A 120 -3.62 -0.98 9.09
C LEU A 120 -3.62 -2.31 8.32
N TRP A 121 -4.72 -2.66 7.65
CA TRP A 121 -4.83 -3.91 6.87
C TRP A 121 -3.66 -4.05 5.89
N TYR A 122 -3.30 -2.99 5.17
CA TYR A 122 -2.22 -3.02 4.18
C TYR A 122 -0.89 -3.42 4.80
N LEU A 123 -0.60 -2.94 6.01
CA LEU A 123 0.64 -3.25 6.70
C LEU A 123 0.68 -4.70 7.16
N VAL A 124 -0.46 -5.23 7.61
CA VAL A 124 -0.64 -6.64 7.97
C VAL A 124 -0.43 -7.53 6.74
N THR A 125 -1.12 -7.24 5.63
CA THR A 125 -0.97 -7.99 4.38
C THR A 125 0.46 -7.91 3.85
N TYR A 126 1.06 -6.71 3.85
CA TYR A 126 2.45 -6.49 3.41
C TYR A 126 3.43 -7.26 4.30
N LEU A 127 3.23 -7.27 5.61
CA LEU A 127 4.04 -8.05 6.55
C LEU A 127 3.97 -9.54 6.19
N TRP A 128 2.78 -10.09 6.01
CA TRP A 128 2.61 -11.49 5.63
C TRP A 128 3.25 -11.81 4.28
N LEU A 129 3.06 -10.98 3.26
CA LEU A 129 3.70 -11.19 1.96
C LEU A 129 5.22 -11.14 2.04
N VAL A 130 5.79 -10.24 2.86
CA VAL A 130 7.23 -10.20 3.14
C VAL A 130 7.69 -11.51 3.81
N LEU A 131 7.01 -11.95 4.87
CA LEU A 131 7.36 -13.17 5.60
C LEU A 131 7.25 -14.42 4.72
N LEU A 132 6.23 -14.51 3.87
CA LEU A 132 6.00 -15.63 2.95
C LEU A 132 6.90 -15.58 1.71
N SER A 133 7.53 -14.44 1.40
CA SER A 133 8.28 -14.23 0.16
C SER A 133 9.40 -15.24 -0.12
N PRO A 134 10.20 -15.73 0.85
CA PRO A 134 11.20 -16.75 0.56
C PRO A 134 10.59 -18.02 -0.05
N VAL A 135 9.44 -18.46 0.49
CA VAL A 135 8.71 -19.64 0.01
C VAL A 135 7.96 -19.33 -1.30
N LEU A 136 7.31 -18.18 -1.38
CA LEU A 136 6.60 -17.75 -2.58
C LEU A 136 7.55 -17.58 -3.78
N LEU A 137 8.74 -17.02 -3.56
CA LEU A 137 9.74 -16.85 -4.61
C LEU A 137 10.29 -18.20 -5.07
N TRP A 138 10.57 -19.12 -4.13
CA TRP A 138 11.00 -20.47 -4.46
C TRP A 138 9.93 -21.24 -5.26
N THR A 139 8.68 -21.24 -4.80
CA THR A 139 7.57 -21.89 -5.51
C THR A 139 7.33 -21.24 -6.88
N TYR A 140 7.36 -19.91 -6.97
CA TYR A 140 7.22 -19.19 -8.25
C TYR A 140 8.30 -19.59 -9.25
N ARG A 141 9.56 -19.70 -8.82
CA ARG A 141 10.66 -20.10 -9.73
C ARG A 141 10.53 -21.54 -10.21
N ARG A 142 9.88 -22.40 -9.43
CA ARG A 142 9.64 -23.81 -9.79
C ARG A 142 8.36 -23.99 -10.62
N TRP A 143 7.30 -23.29 -10.27
CA TRP A 143 5.95 -23.41 -10.86
C TRP A 143 5.27 -22.04 -11.03
N PRO A 144 5.75 -21.17 -11.94
CA PRO A 144 5.36 -19.76 -11.97
C PRO A 144 3.86 -19.52 -12.15
N LEU A 145 3.22 -20.28 -13.06
CA LEU A 145 1.78 -20.15 -13.31
C LEU A 145 0.95 -20.63 -12.12
N ARG A 146 1.31 -21.77 -11.51
CA ARG A 146 0.57 -22.31 -10.37
C ARG A 146 0.64 -21.37 -9.18
N THR A 147 1.83 -20.83 -8.91
CA THR A 147 2.01 -19.86 -7.83
C THR A 147 1.22 -18.58 -8.09
N ALA A 148 1.23 -18.04 -9.31
CA ALA A 148 0.47 -16.82 -9.64
C ALA A 148 -1.06 -17.01 -9.63
N LEU A 149 -1.56 -18.18 -10.04
CA LEU A 149 -2.99 -18.49 -10.07
C LEU A 149 -3.54 -18.87 -8.70
N LEU A 150 -2.70 -19.37 -7.78
CA LEU A 150 -3.15 -19.81 -6.46
C LEU A 150 -3.86 -18.71 -5.67
N PRO A 151 -3.30 -17.48 -5.48
CA PRO A 151 -4.02 -16.41 -4.81
C PRO A 151 -5.35 -16.07 -5.49
N LEU A 152 -5.40 -16.03 -6.83
CA LEU A 152 -6.63 -15.74 -7.56
C LEU A 152 -7.71 -16.78 -7.31
N ALA A 153 -7.34 -18.07 -7.29
CA ALA A 153 -8.26 -19.14 -6.94
C ALA A 153 -8.73 -19.04 -5.48
N LEU A 154 -7.83 -18.65 -4.57
CA LEU A 154 -8.15 -18.45 -3.16
C LEU A 154 -9.20 -17.34 -2.96
N VAL A 155 -9.20 -16.26 -3.75
CA VAL A 155 -10.19 -15.18 -3.58
C VAL A 155 -11.63 -15.67 -3.72
N PHE A 156 -11.88 -16.76 -4.46
CA PHE A 156 -13.23 -17.32 -4.62
C PHE A 156 -13.69 -18.22 -3.46
N VAL A 157 -12.77 -18.64 -2.58
CA VAL A 157 -13.07 -19.63 -1.54
C VAL A 157 -12.74 -19.15 -0.13
N VAL A 158 -11.97 -18.08 0.01
CA VAL A 158 -11.67 -17.49 1.31
C VAL A 158 -12.94 -16.84 1.86
N GLY A 159 -13.37 -17.27 3.05
CA GLY A 159 -14.52 -16.70 3.78
C GLY A 159 -14.14 -15.48 4.61
N ASP A 160 -14.73 -15.33 5.80
CA ASP A 160 -14.70 -14.12 6.64
C ASP A 160 -13.34 -13.71 7.24
N SER A 161 -12.21 -14.29 6.79
CA SER A 161 -10.88 -13.92 7.30
C SER A 161 -10.31 -12.74 6.51
N SER A 162 -10.32 -11.54 7.10
CA SER A 162 -9.80 -10.31 6.46
C SER A 162 -8.38 -10.48 5.93
N VAL A 163 -7.48 -11.02 6.75
CA VAL A 163 -6.07 -11.25 6.37
C VAL A 163 -5.94 -12.20 5.18
N LEU A 164 -6.67 -13.33 5.17
CA LEU A 164 -6.61 -14.27 4.06
C LEU A 164 -7.22 -13.67 2.79
N THR A 165 -8.30 -12.90 2.92
CA THR A 165 -8.96 -12.21 1.81
C THR A 165 -8.00 -11.23 1.15
N ASP A 166 -7.29 -10.42 1.94
CA ASP A 166 -6.30 -9.47 1.40
C ASP A 166 -5.10 -10.19 0.76
N LEU A 167 -4.61 -11.27 1.38
CA LEU A 167 -3.52 -12.08 0.84
C LEU A 167 -3.91 -12.73 -0.49
N ALA A 168 -5.13 -13.24 -0.60
CA ALA A 168 -5.66 -13.80 -1.82
C ALA A 168 -5.81 -12.69 -2.89
N THR A 169 -6.36 -11.54 -2.50
CA THR A 169 -6.66 -10.41 -3.40
C THR A 169 -5.39 -9.84 -4.03
N PHE A 170 -4.33 -9.65 -3.23
CA PHE A 170 -3.11 -8.97 -3.69
C PHE A 170 -1.92 -9.90 -3.93
N GLY A 171 -2.00 -11.18 -3.54
CA GLY A 171 -0.92 -12.14 -3.69
C GLY A 171 -0.47 -12.32 -5.14
N ALA A 172 -1.42 -12.33 -6.10
CA ALA A 172 -1.10 -12.43 -7.52
C ALA A 172 -0.29 -11.21 -8.01
N CYS A 173 -0.66 -10.00 -7.56
CA CYS A 173 0.08 -8.76 -7.87
C CYS A 173 1.52 -8.83 -7.32
N TRP A 174 1.70 -9.32 -6.08
CA TRP A 174 3.02 -9.52 -5.47
C TRP A 174 3.90 -10.47 -6.29
N ILE A 175 3.34 -11.61 -6.74
CA ILE A 175 4.04 -12.61 -7.55
C ILE A 175 4.37 -12.07 -8.94
N VAL A 176 3.49 -11.28 -9.56
CA VAL A 176 3.81 -10.56 -10.81
C VAL A 176 4.98 -9.59 -10.61
N GLY A 177 5.13 -9.03 -9.41
CA GLY A 177 6.34 -8.30 -9.00
C GLY A 177 7.62 -9.12 -9.13
N PHE A 178 7.59 -10.40 -8.70
CA PHE A 178 8.70 -11.35 -8.91
C PHE A 178 8.93 -11.59 -10.41
N ALA A 179 7.86 -11.79 -11.18
CA ALA A 179 7.93 -12.00 -12.63
C ALA A 179 8.53 -10.81 -13.39
N HIS A 180 8.23 -9.59 -12.94
CA HIS A 180 8.90 -8.38 -13.44
C HIS A 180 10.40 -8.43 -13.16
N ARG A 181 10.79 -8.81 -11.92
CA ARG A 181 12.19 -8.80 -11.51
C ARG A 181 13.03 -9.84 -12.25
N ASP A 182 12.50 -11.04 -12.44
CA ASP A 182 13.12 -12.13 -13.20
C ASP A 182 13.04 -11.91 -14.72
N GLY A 183 12.51 -10.76 -15.19
CA GLY A 183 12.38 -10.42 -16.60
C GLY A 183 11.39 -11.29 -17.38
N ALA A 184 10.58 -12.11 -16.70
CA ALA A 184 9.58 -12.98 -17.34
C ALA A 184 8.55 -12.15 -18.11
N LEU A 185 8.10 -11.02 -17.54
CA LEU A 185 7.19 -10.10 -18.23
C LEU A 185 7.78 -9.54 -19.52
N ARG A 186 9.10 -9.32 -19.60
CA ARG A 186 9.77 -8.83 -20.82
C ARG A 186 9.96 -9.93 -21.87
N ARG A 187 10.19 -11.17 -21.43
CA ARG A 187 10.37 -12.33 -22.32
C ARG A 187 9.06 -12.78 -22.97
N MET A 188 7.91 -12.50 -22.35
CA MET A 188 6.61 -12.80 -22.91
C MET A 188 6.31 -11.94 -24.15
N ALA A 189 5.68 -12.50 -25.17
CA ALA A 189 5.21 -11.74 -26.32
C ALA A 189 4.26 -10.62 -25.87
N ALA A 190 4.49 -9.38 -26.34
CA ALA A 190 3.68 -8.22 -25.94
C ALA A 190 2.18 -8.44 -26.19
N PRO A 191 1.74 -8.95 -27.37
CA PRO A 191 0.31 -9.18 -27.63
C PRO A 191 -0.33 -10.14 -26.62
N LEU A 192 0.38 -11.22 -26.25
CA LEU A 192 -0.12 -12.19 -25.27
C LEU A 192 -0.27 -11.54 -23.88
N LEU A 193 0.72 -10.77 -23.44
CA LEU A 193 0.65 -10.08 -22.14
C LEU A 193 -0.50 -9.09 -22.10
N PHE A 194 -0.68 -8.29 -23.15
CA PHE A 194 -1.79 -7.33 -23.24
C PHE A 194 -3.14 -8.03 -23.33
N ALA A 195 -3.24 -9.16 -24.02
CA ALA A 195 -4.48 -9.96 -24.06
C ALA A 195 -4.84 -10.52 -22.68
N ILE A 196 -3.88 -11.07 -21.94
CA ILE A 196 -4.09 -11.54 -20.56
C ILE A 196 -4.51 -10.38 -19.67
N ALA A 197 -3.83 -9.24 -19.76
CA ALA A 197 -4.15 -8.06 -18.97
C ALA A 197 -5.55 -7.53 -19.28
N ALA A 198 -5.94 -7.46 -20.55
CA ALA A 198 -7.27 -7.06 -20.98
C ALA A 198 -8.34 -8.03 -20.47
N ALA A 199 -8.10 -9.34 -20.54
CA ALA A 199 -9.00 -10.34 -19.99
C ALA A 199 -9.20 -10.12 -18.48
N CYS A 200 -8.12 -9.92 -17.71
CA CYS A 200 -8.21 -9.63 -16.29
C CYS A 200 -8.99 -8.33 -15.97
N LEU A 201 -8.76 -7.26 -16.73
CA LEU A 201 -9.46 -5.98 -16.55
C LEU A 201 -10.96 -6.11 -16.87
N VAL A 202 -11.31 -6.76 -17.99
CA VAL A 202 -12.70 -6.97 -18.40
C VAL A 202 -13.41 -7.89 -17.41
N SER A 203 -12.78 -8.98 -16.97
CA SER A 203 -13.37 -9.87 -15.97
C SER A 203 -13.56 -9.19 -14.62
N GLY A 204 -12.56 -8.42 -14.14
CA GLY A 204 -12.67 -7.68 -12.88
C GLY A 204 -13.74 -6.59 -12.94
N GLY A 205 -13.77 -5.80 -14.03
CA GLY A 205 -14.79 -4.78 -14.24
C GLY A 205 -16.20 -5.38 -14.40
N GLY A 206 -16.33 -6.45 -15.19
CA GLY A 206 -17.59 -7.17 -15.35
C GLY A 206 -18.09 -7.79 -14.04
N TRP A 207 -17.19 -8.31 -13.21
CA TRP A 207 -17.54 -8.80 -11.87
C TRP A 207 -18.07 -7.67 -10.99
N ALA A 208 -17.37 -6.52 -10.93
CA ALA A 208 -17.83 -5.37 -10.15
C ALA A 208 -19.21 -4.87 -10.58
N LEU A 209 -19.51 -4.90 -11.89
CA LEU A 209 -20.82 -4.49 -12.42
C LEU A 209 -21.96 -5.45 -12.06
N THR A 210 -21.66 -6.75 -11.97
CA THR A 210 -22.66 -7.81 -11.72
C THR A 210 -22.83 -8.13 -10.24
N HIS A 211 -21.82 -7.82 -9.41
CA HIS A 211 -21.79 -8.06 -7.97
C HIS A 211 -21.34 -6.78 -7.25
N PRO A 212 -22.17 -5.72 -7.25
CA PRO A 212 -21.84 -4.50 -6.52
C PRO A 212 -21.71 -4.79 -5.01
N GLY A 213 -20.74 -4.15 -4.37
CA GLY A 213 -20.55 -4.23 -2.92
C GLY A 213 -21.53 -3.34 -2.17
N ASP A 214 -21.40 -3.29 -0.85
CA ASP A 214 -22.29 -2.50 0.03
C ASP A 214 -22.26 -1.00 -0.31
N ASP A 215 -21.08 -0.48 -0.71
CA ASP A 215 -20.87 0.90 -1.17
C ASP A 215 -21.05 1.08 -2.69
N GLY A 216 -21.75 0.14 -3.34
CA GLY A 216 -21.99 0.15 -4.78
C GLY A 216 -20.81 -0.37 -5.59
N TYR A 217 -20.41 0.36 -6.64
CA TYR A 217 -19.37 -0.07 -7.58
C TYR A 217 -17.95 0.26 -7.10
N ASP A 218 -17.68 0.27 -5.79
CA ASP A 218 -16.33 0.48 -5.28
C ASP A 218 -15.50 -0.79 -5.43
N LEU A 219 -14.39 -0.69 -6.17
CA LEU A 219 -13.51 -1.84 -6.38
C LEU A 219 -12.91 -2.35 -5.05
N SER A 220 -12.70 -1.46 -4.07
CA SER A 220 -12.10 -1.81 -2.78
C SER A 220 -12.97 -2.71 -1.91
N THR A 221 -14.29 -2.72 -2.12
CA THR A 221 -15.24 -3.53 -1.34
C THR A 221 -15.52 -4.88 -2.01
N ILE A 222 -14.96 -5.15 -3.19
CA ILE A 222 -15.25 -6.35 -4.00
C ILE A 222 -13.93 -7.12 -4.27
N PRO A 223 -13.50 -8.03 -3.37
CA PRO A 223 -12.18 -8.69 -3.45
C PRO A 223 -11.89 -9.38 -4.79
N ILE A 224 -12.86 -10.09 -5.37
CA ILE A 224 -12.70 -10.78 -6.67
C ILE A 224 -12.42 -9.78 -7.79
N ALA A 225 -13.21 -8.70 -7.84
CA ALA A 225 -13.02 -7.65 -8.84
C ALA A 225 -11.68 -6.94 -8.63
N GLN A 226 -11.36 -6.57 -7.39
CA GLN A 226 -10.09 -5.93 -7.02
C GLN A 226 -8.89 -6.78 -7.44
N ALA A 227 -8.91 -8.09 -7.20
CA ALA A 227 -7.82 -9.00 -7.52
C ALA A 227 -7.55 -9.04 -9.03
N LEU A 228 -8.59 -9.31 -9.82
CA LEU A 228 -8.50 -9.43 -11.27
C LEU A 228 -8.13 -8.10 -11.92
N TYR A 229 -8.82 -7.02 -11.53
CA TYR A 229 -8.61 -5.70 -12.12
C TYR A 229 -7.21 -5.16 -11.78
N SER A 230 -6.79 -5.28 -10.51
CA SER A 230 -5.43 -4.90 -10.09
C SER A 230 -4.36 -5.68 -10.83
N LEU A 231 -4.55 -7.00 -11.01
CA LEU A 231 -3.60 -7.83 -11.73
C LEU A 231 -3.44 -7.38 -13.19
N GLY A 232 -4.55 -7.15 -13.89
CA GLY A 232 -4.54 -6.67 -15.28
C GLY A 232 -3.83 -5.32 -15.41
N PHE A 233 -4.14 -4.38 -14.51
CA PHE A 233 -3.48 -3.07 -14.49
C PHE A 233 -1.97 -3.19 -14.24
N VAL A 234 -1.57 -3.99 -13.24
CA VAL A 234 -0.16 -4.18 -12.87
C VAL A 234 0.65 -4.82 -14.00
N LEU A 235 0.09 -5.81 -14.71
CA LEU A 235 0.75 -6.43 -15.86
C LEU A 235 1.13 -5.38 -16.91
N ILE A 236 0.21 -4.48 -17.24
CA ILE A 236 0.44 -3.36 -18.17
C ILE A 236 1.48 -2.40 -17.59
N ALA A 237 1.27 -1.93 -16.36
CA ALA A 237 2.11 -0.92 -15.72
C ALA A 237 3.58 -1.37 -15.63
N LEU A 238 3.83 -2.64 -15.28
CA LEU A 238 5.18 -3.19 -15.18
C LEU A 238 5.78 -3.55 -16.55
N ARG A 239 4.96 -3.88 -17.56
CA ARG A 239 5.45 -4.11 -18.92
C ARG A 239 5.92 -2.83 -19.60
N LEU A 240 5.22 -1.70 -19.40
CA LEU A 240 5.54 -0.44 -20.08
C LEU A 240 6.86 0.17 -19.60
N SER A 241 7.14 0.17 -18.30
CA SER A 241 8.39 0.66 -17.68
C SER A 241 9.10 1.83 -18.42
N PRO A 242 8.41 2.96 -18.66
CA PRO A 242 8.95 4.07 -19.43
C PRO A 242 10.15 4.73 -18.74
N ARG A 243 11.05 5.31 -19.54
CA ARG A 243 12.18 6.08 -19.02
C ARG A 243 11.69 7.40 -18.43
N MET A 244 12.04 7.66 -17.17
CA MET A 244 11.61 8.85 -16.43
C MET A 244 12.71 9.93 -16.35
N ASP A 245 13.52 10.07 -17.41
CA ASP A 245 14.63 11.04 -17.44
C ASP A 245 14.13 12.49 -17.39
N TRP A 246 12.90 12.75 -17.83
CA TRP A 246 12.23 14.05 -17.73
C TRP A 246 11.94 14.47 -16.28
N LEU A 247 11.69 13.50 -15.38
CA LEU A 247 11.43 13.78 -13.97
C LEU A 247 12.66 14.45 -13.32
N ALA A 248 13.86 14.02 -13.71
CA ALA A 248 15.11 14.65 -13.26
C ALA A 248 15.26 16.11 -13.71
N ARG A 249 14.61 16.49 -14.83
CA ARG A 249 14.61 17.87 -15.32
C ARG A 249 13.67 18.76 -14.50
N LEU A 250 12.57 18.20 -14.00
CA LEU A 250 11.63 18.88 -13.11
C LEU A 250 12.02 18.66 -11.64
N ARG A 251 13.08 19.35 -11.21
CA ARG A 251 13.62 19.30 -9.84
C ARG A 251 12.58 19.36 -8.71
N PRO A 252 11.55 20.24 -8.73
CA PRO A 252 10.56 20.26 -7.64
C PRO A 252 9.74 18.97 -7.57
N LEU A 253 9.38 18.39 -8.72
CA LEU A 253 8.61 17.16 -8.78
C LEU A 253 9.47 15.94 -8.36
N ASP A 254 10.73 15.89 -8.80
CA ASP A 254 11.68 14.85 -8.38
C ASP A 254 11.90 14.86 -6.87
N ARG A 255 11.99 16.06 -6.28
CA ARG A 255 12.09 16.24 -4.82
C ARG A 255 10.82 15.77 -4.12
N LEU A 256 9.64 16.13 -4.62
CA LEU A 256 8.36 15.68 -4.05
C LEU A 256 8.26 14.15 -4.06
N VAL A 257 8.54 13.51 -5.19
CA VAL A 257 8.59 12.04 -5.32
C VAL A 257 9.59 11.45 -4.31
N SER A 258 10.76 12.06 -4.17
CA SER A 258 11.77 11.60 -3.22
C SER A 258 11.33 11.71 -1.75
N ILE A 259 10.67 12.82 -1.37
CA ILE A 259 10.12 13.03 -0.02
C ILE A 259 9.04 11.97 0.27
N VAL A 260 8.07 11.83 -0.63
CA VAL A 260 6.97 10.87 -0.49
C VAL A 260 7.50 9.45 -0.33
N ASN A 261 8.50 9.06 -1.13
CA ASN A 261 9.12 7.73 -1.01
C ASN A 261 9.98 7.55 0.24
N ALA A 262 10.60 8.61 0.75
CA ALA A 262 11.45 8.56 1.94
C ALA A 262 10.65 8.57 3.26
N ARG A 263 9.35 8.91 3.19
CA ARG A 263 8.43 9.06 4.32
C ARG A 263 7.14 8.27 4.09
N ALA A 264 7.21 7.25 3.25
CA ALA A 264 6.04 6.56 2.71
C ALA A 264 5.20 5.92 3.82
N VAL A 265 5.84 5.34 4.84
CA VAL A 265 5.13 4.63 5.90
C VAL A 265 4.44 5.60 6.84
N THR A 266 5.09 6.72 7.17
CA THR A 266 4.54 7.78 8.01
C THR A 266 3.41 8.49 7.28
N ILE A 267 3.58 8.85 6.01
CA ILE A 267 2.49 9.44 5.21
C ILE A 267 1.31 8.45 5.16
N TYR A 268 1.57 7.17 4.91
CA TYR A 268 0.53 6.15 4.87
C TYR A 268 -0.19 5.94 6.22
N LEU A 269 0.51 5.94 7.34
CA LEU A 269 -0.13 5.77 8.65
C LEU A 269 -0.97 6.98 9.06
N TRP A 270 -0.49 8.19 8.73
CA TRP A 270 -1.07 9.42 9.26
C TRP A 270 -2.04 10.12 8.30
N HIS A 271 -2.14 9.73 7.02
CA HIS A 271 -3.00 10.43 6.08
C HIS A 271 -4.48 10.40 6.47
N ASN A 272 -5.03 9.24 6.84
CA ASN A 272 -6.46 9.12 7.14
C ASN A 272 -6.83 9.83 8.47
N PRO A 273 -6.05 9.70 9.57
CA PRO A 273 -6.22 10.56 10.75
C PRO A 273 -6.11 12.06 10.45
N ALA A 274 -5.17 12.46 9.59
CA ALA A 274 -5.00 13.86 9.19
C ALA A 274 -6.18 14.37 8.37
N ILE A 275 -6.78 13.54 7.52
CA ILE A 275 -8.01 13.86 6.78
C ILE A 275 -9.19 13.99 7.76
N ALA A 276 -9.35 13.08 8.71
CA ALA A 276 -10.40 13.19 9.73
C ALA A 276 -10.28 14.51 10.53
N ALA A 277 -9.06 14.89 10.92
CA ALA A 277 -8.80 16.16 11.58
C ALA A 277 -8.95 17.38 10.65
N CYS A 278 -8.81 17.20 9.34
CA CYS A 278 -8.82 18.32 8.37
C CYS A 278 -10.17 19.02 8.30
N PHE A 279 -11.28 18.31 8.53
CA PHE A 279 -12.61 18.91 8.50
C PHE A 279 -12.80 19.86 9.69
N VAL A 280 -12.46 19.40 10.90
CA VAL A 280 -12.54 20.22 12.12
C VAL A 280 -11.58 21.42 12.05
N VAL A 281 -10.31 21.18 11.72
CA VAL A 281 -9.30 22.24 11.62
C VAL A 281 -9.63 23.19 10.47
N GLY A 282 -10.07 22.65 9.33
CA GLY A 282 -10.45 23.43 8.16
C GLY A 282 -11.60 24.37 8.44
N ASP A 283 -12.61 23.94 9.19
CA ASP A 283 -13.74 24.80 9.58
C ASP A 283 -13.29 25.99 10.42
N VAL A 284 -12.39 25.76 11.39
CA VAL A 284 -11.81 26.81 12.24
C VAL A 284 -11.04 27.85 11.42
N PHE A 285 -10.27 27.40 10.42
CA PHE A 285 -9.47 28.29 9.56
C PHE A 285 -10.22 28.82 8.33
N GLY A 286 -11.51 28.49 8.17
CA GLY A 286 -12.33 28.95 7.07
C GLY A 286 -11.98 28.32 5.71
N ALA A 287 -11.50 27.08 5.70
CA ALA A 287 -11.17 26.32 4.49
C ALA A 287 -12.34 26.21 3.50
N TRP A 288 -13.57 26.21 4.02
CA TRP A 288 -14.80 26.25 3.24
C TRP A 288 -14.86 27.40 2.22
N ARG A 289 -14.14 28.51 2.45
CA ARG A 289 -14.05 29.64 1.49
C ARG A 289 -13.42 29.26 0.16
N LEU A 290 -12.57 28.24 0.16
CA LEU A 290 -11.93 27.67 -1.05
C LEU A 290 -12.59 26.33 -1.44
N GLY A 291 -13.73 26.00 -0.82
CA GLY A 291 -14.43 24.73 -0.98
C GLY A 291 -13.52 23.52 -0.76
N THR A 292 -13.70 22.52 -1.60
CA THR A 292 -12.96 21.25 -1.62
C THR A 292 -11.43 21.43 -1.64
N VAL A 293 -10.95 22.44 -2.36
CA VAL A 293 -9.50 22.74 -2.46
C VAL A 293 -8.95 23.22 -1.12
N GLY A 294 -9.72 24.00 -0.37
CA GLY A 294 -9.33 24.46 0.96
C GLY A 294 -9.06 23.30 1.91
N TYR A 295 -10.01 22.36 2.00
CA TYR A 295 -9.83 21.19 2.87
C TYR A 295 -8.69 20.28 2.41
N LEU A 296 -8.46 20.13 1.10
CA LEU A 296 -7.31 19.38 0.59
C LEU A 296 -5.97 20.00 1.02
N LEU A 297 -5.86 21.33 0.96
CA LEU A 297 -4.66 22.04 1.43
C LEU A 297 -4.44 21.84 2.93
N VAL A 298 -5.50 21.88 3.74
CA VAL A 298 -5.44 21.61 5.17
C VAL A 298 -5.02 20.16 5.43
N ALA A 299 -5.60 19.18 4.73
CA ALA A 299 -5.22 17.78 4.85
C ALA A 299 -3.74 17.54 4.52
N VAL A 300 -3.25 18.12 3.41
CA VAL A 300 -1.82 18.06 3.02
C VAL A 300 -0.95 18.70 4.09
N ALA A 301 -1.34 19.87 4.62
CA ALA A 301 -0.60 20.52 5.70
C ALA A 301 -0.55 19.65 6.96
N LEU A 302 -1.68 19.05 7.37
CA LEU A 302 -1.76 18.19 8.55
C LEU A 302 -0.93 16.91 8.38
N VAL A 303 -0.85 16.31 7.19
CA VAL A 303 0.03 15.17 6.92
C VAL A 303 1.51 15.54 7.04
N THR A 304 1.89 16.77 6.70
CA THR A 304 3.29 17.20 6.79
C THR A 304 3.79 17.31 8.23
N ALA A 305 2.90 17.52 9.21
CA ALA A 305 3.28 17.64 10.62
C ALA A 305 3.84 16.31 11.20
N PRO A 306 3.16 15.15 11.11
CA PRO A 306 3.73 13.86 11.47
C PRO A 306 5.01 13.53 10.69
N VAL A 307 5.09 13.90 9.42
CA VAL A 307 6.32 13.70 8.62
C VAL A 307 7.50 14.49 9.19
N ALA A 308 7.28 15.71 9.69
CA ALA A 308 8.32 16.53 10.31
C ALA A 308 8.71 16.01 11.71
N VAL A 309 7.74 15.60 12.52
CA VAL A 309 7.94 15.20 13.93
C VAL A 309 8.42 13.75 14.06
N LEU A 310 7.92 12.84 13.23
CA LEU A 310 8.14 11.39 13.33
C LEU A 310 8.94 10.82 12.16
N GLY A 311 9.18 11.59 11.09
CA GLY A 311 9.90 11.10 9.91
C GLY A 311 11.34 10.65 10.17
N TRP A 312 11.95 11.07 11.29
CA TRP A 312 13.27 10.58 11.73
C TRP A 312 13.24 9.10 12.11
N VAL A 313 12.09 8.56 12.52
CA VAL A 313 11.93 7.13 12.85
C VAL A 313 12.23 6.28 11.63
N GLU A 314 11.75 6.68 10.44
CA GLU A 314 12.06 6.01 9.18
C GLU A 314 13.54 6.11 8.79
N ASP A 315 14.20 7.24 9.09
CA ASP A 315 15.63 7.40 8.83
C ASP A 315 16.46 6.44 9.70
N VAL A 316 16.17 6.38 11.01
CA VAL A 316 16.81 5.45 11.95
C VAL A 316 16.57 4.00 11.54
N ALA A 317 15.31 3.66 11.24
CA ALA A 317 14.89 2.35 10.75
C ALA A 317 15.63 1.93 9.45
N ALA A 318 15.88 2.90 8.57
CA ALA A 318 16.59 2.70 7.31
C ALA A 318 18.13 2.77 7.43
N ARG A 319 18.68 3.04 8.62
CA ARG A 319 20.11 3.36 8.87
C ARG A 319 20.62 4.49 7.97
N ARG A 320 19.83 5.54 7.84
CA ARG A 320 20.17 6.78 7.13
C ARG A 320 20.46 7.88 8.16
N PRO A 321 21.29 8.89 7.83
CA PRO A 321 21.43 10.06 8.68
C PRO A 321 20.06 10.74 8.83
N THR A 322 19.72 11.13 10.06
CA THR A 322 18.45 11.78 10.38
C THR A 322 18.38 13.13 9.68
N ARG A 323 17.38 13.34 8.82
CA ARG A 323 17.19 14.61 8.11
C ARG A 323 15.75 15.10 8.33
N LEU A 324 15.61 16.31 8.87
CA LEU A 324 14.32 16.98 9.03
C LEU A 324 13.63 17.26 7.68
N ARG A 325 14.42 17.38 6.59
CA ARG A 325 13.92 17.48 5.21
C ARG A 325 14.70 16.51 4.31
N PRO A 326 14.11 15.40 3.86
CA PRO A 326 14.75 14.50 2.91
C PRO A 326 14.67 15.11 1.50
N GLY A 327 15.77 15.65 0.99
CA GLY A 327 15.86 16.20 -0.37
C GLY A 327 17.25 16.71 -0.71
#